data_AF-A0A0F9B3F8-F1
#
_entry.id   AF-A0A0F9B3F8-F1
#
_cell.length_a   1.000
_cell.length_b   1.000
_cell.length_c   1.000
_cell.angle_alpha   90.00
_cell.angle_beta   90.00
_cell.angle_gamma   90.00
#
_symmetry.space_group_name_H-M   'P 1'
#
loop_
_entity.id
_entity.type
_entity.pdbx_description
1 polymer ?
#
loop_
_entity_poly.entity_id
_entity_poly.type
_entity_poly.pdbx_seq_one_letter_code
_entity_poly.pdbx_strand_id
1 'polypeptide(L)'
;GMAKAYQGCIGMTLITHECEVVDRWDINNGNINEIKKIKIKGGGGTSFNPVAKWINENIPRNKAVIWLTDGYGDEIKEKTNYPIIWVVTKDGSDELMKDRKQDIIVWLKKTYNE
;
A
#
# COMPACT_ATOMS: atom_id res chain seq x y z
N GLY A 1 12.07 12.98 -13.66
CA GLY A 1 11.54 12.54 -12.36
C GLY A 1 11.87 11.07 -12.15
N MET A 2 11.98 10.61 -10.90
CA MET A 2 12.44 9.26 -10.57
C MET A 2 11.73 8.15 -11.36
N ALA A 3 10.42 8.26 -11.60
CA ALA A 3 9.66 7.30 -12.42
C ALA A 3 10.21 7.12 -13.86
N LYS A 4 10.83 8.16 -14.45
CA LYS A 4 11.41 8.11 -15.81
C LYS A 4 12.72 7.32 -15.87
N ALA A 5 13.49 7.26 -14.77
CA ALA A 5 14.77 6.56 -14.71
C ALA A 5 14.60 5.03 -14.58
N TYR A 6 13.44 4.57 -14.14
CA TYR A 6 13.13 3.14 -13.92
C TYR A 6 12.07 2.59 -14.88
N GLN A 7 11.67 3.37 -15.89
CA GLN A 7 10.74 2.91 -16.93
C GLN A 7 11.32 1.69 -17.64
N GLY A 8 10.66 0.54 -17.49
CA GLY A 8 11.09 -0.75 -18.05
C GLY A 8 11.77 -1.70 -17.05
N CYS A 9 12.19 -1.20 -15.87
CA CYS A 9 12.84 -2.01 -14.83
C CYS A 9 11.93 -2.24 -13.62
N ILE A 10 11.04 -1.30 -13.31
CA ILE A 10 10.12 -1.39 -12.17
C ILE A 10 8.70 -1.15 -12.66
N GLY A 11 7.82 -2.14 -12.45
CA GLY A 11 6.38 -1.98 -12.60
C GLY A 11 5.76 -1.58 -11.27
N MET A 12 4.89 -0.56 -11.28
CA MET A 12 4.19 -0.08 -10.09
C MET A 12 2.69 -0.05 -10.34
N THR A 13 1.92 -0.54 -9.40
CA THR A 13 0.45 -0.46 -9.41
C THR A 13 0.00 0.21 -8.11
N LEU A 14 -0.80 1.27 -8.23
CA LEU A 14 -1.48 1.90 -7.11
C LEU A 14 -2.86 1.26 -6.94
N ILE A 15 -3.17 0.87 -5.72
CA ILE A 15 -4.47 0.32 -5.34
C ILE A 15 -5.02 1.16 -4.19
N THR A 16 -6.28 1.58 -4.27
CA THR A 16 -7.00 2.23 -3.16
C THR A 16 -8.07 1.29 -2.62
N HIS A 17 -8.31 1.29 -1.31
CA HIS A 17 -9.29 0.41 -0.68
C HIS A 17 -9.90 1.01 0.58
N GLU A 18 -11.05 0.47 0.98
CA GLU A 18 -11.70 0.69 2.28
C GLU A 18 -11.98 -0.69 2.91
N CYS A 19 -13.06 -1.35 2.48
CA CYS A 19 -13.38 -2.76 2.80
C CYS A 19 -13.35 -3.69 1.58
N GLU A 20 -13.16 -3.13 0.38
CA GLU A 20 -12.95 -3.85 -0.89
C GLU A 20 -11.93 -3.06 -1.73
N VAL A 21 -11.38 -3.68 -2.77
CA VAL A 21 -10.53 -2.96 -3.75
C VAL A 21 -11.40 -1.95 -4.49
N VAL A 22 -11.10 -0.66 -4.35
CA VAL A 22 -11.90 0.43 -4.92
C VAL A 22 -11.42 0.79 -6.31
N ASP A 23 -10.13 1.10 -6.49
CA ASP A 23 -9.57 1.46 -7.79
C ASP A 23 -8.14 0.91 -7.97
N ARG A 24 -7.76 0.65 -9.23
CA ARG A 24 -6.42 0.19 -9.63
C ARG A 24 -5.86 1.08 -10.73
N TRP A 25 -4.61 1.51 -10.56
CA TRP A 25 -3.89 2.34 -11.54
C TRP A 25 -2.48 1.83 -11.76
N ASP A 26 -2.11 1.47 -12.99
CA ASP A 26 -0.71 1.16 -13.32
C ASP A 26 0.07 2.47 -13.48
N ILE A 27 1.09 2.68 -12.65
CA ILE A 27 1.85 3.94 -12.61
C ILE A 27 2.85 3.96 -13.76
N ASN A 28 2.64 4.87 -14.71
CA ASN A 28 3.49 5.05 -15.88
C ASN A 28 3.80 6.55 -16.08
N ASN A 29 4.85 6.87 -16.84
CA ASN A 29 5.32 8.25 -17.04
C ASN A 29 4.35 9.16 -17.85
N GLY A 30 3.11 8.71 -18.11
CA GLY A 30 2.06 9.49 -18.77
C GLY A 30 0.84 9.81 -17.88
N ASN A 31 0.64 9.09 -16.77
CA ASN A 31 -0.60 9.17 -15.99
C ASN A 31 -0.41 9.70 -14.55
N ILE A 32 0.78 10.21 -14.20
CA ILE A 32 1.04 10.81 -12.87
C ILE A 32 0.03 11.92 -12.55
N ASN A 33 -0.32 12.75 -13.54
CA ASN A 33 -1.29 13.83 -13.35
C ASN A 33 -2.72 13.32 -13.12
N GLU A 34 -3.06 12.13 -13.60
CA GLU A 34 -4.36 11.48 -13.36
C GLU A 34 -4.37 10.86 -11.96
N ILE A 35 -3.29 10.19 -11.57
CA ILE A 35 -3.11 9.63 -10.23
C ILE A 35 -3.23 10.72 -9.15
N LYS A 36 -2.65 11.91 -9.39
CA LYS A 36 -2.77 13.05 -8.46
C LYS A 36 -4.22 13.56 -8.27
N LYS A 37 -5.14 13.22 -9.18
CA LYS A 37 -6.55 13.61 -9.09
C LYS A 37 -7.41 12.56 -8.41
N ILE A 38 -6.84 11.40 -8.03
CA ILE A 38 -7.56 10.35 -7.32
C ILE A 38 -8.08 10.93 -6.01
N LYS A 39 -9.39 10.80 -5.81
CA LYS A 39 -10.02 11.13 -4.53
C LYS A 39 -10.02 9.89 -3.67
N ILE A 40 -9.18 9.89 -2.65
CA ILE A 40 -9.23 8.88 -1.60
C ILE A 40 -10.57 9.06 -0.88
N LYS A 41 -11.43 8.04 -0.96
CA LYS A 41 -12.65 7.95 -0.16
C LYS A 41 -12.31 7.23 1.14
N GLY A 42 -13.06 7.52 2.20
CA GLY A 42 -12.93 6.85 3.49
C GLY A 42 -14.22 6.93 4.31
N GLY A 43 -14.27 6.23 5.44
CA GLY A 43 -15.35 6.31 6.44
C GLY A 43 -16.12 5.01 6.74
N GLY A 44 -15.82 3.90 6.04
CA GLY A 44 -16.52 2.62 6.17
C GLY A 44 -15.84 1.54 7.02
N GLY A 45 -14.68 1.84 7.62
CA GLY A 45 -13.76 0.84 8.18
C GLY A 45 -12.67 0.45 7.18
N THR A 46 -11.65 -0.27 7.66
CA THR A 46 -10.48 -0.67 6.88
C THR A 46 -10.22 -2.16 7.03
N SER A 47 -10.24 -2.91 5.93
CA SER A 47 -9.78 -4.30 5.90
C SER A 47 -8.68 -4.50 4.86
N PHE A 48 -7.55 -5.07 5.30
CA PHE A 48 -6.41 -5.38 4.43
C PHE A 48 -6.56 -6.73 3.72
N ASN A 49 -7.40 -7.64 4.24
CA ASN A 49 -7.57 -8.99 3.70
C ASN A 49 -8.07 -9.03 2.24
N PRO A 50 -9.13 -8.27 1.85
CA PRO A 50 -9.63 -8.27 0.48
C PRO A 50 -8.56 -7.84 -0.54
N VAL A 51 -7.73 -6.87 -0.17
CA VAL A 51 -6.66 -6.38 -1.05
C VAL A 51 -5.51 -7.37 -1.12
N ALA A 52 -5.09 -7.95 0.02
CA ALA A 52 -4.05 -8.99 0.05
C ALA A 52 -4.44 -10.18 -0.83
N LYS A 53 -5.71 -10.64 -0.73
CA LYS A 53 -6.27 -11.69 -1.57
C LYS A 53 -6.23 -11.30 -3.05
N TRP A 54 -6.73 -10.11 -3.39
CA TRP A 54 -6.74 -9.64 -4.77
C TRP A 54 -5.33 -9.56 -5.37
N ILE A 55 -4.33 -9.09 -4.61
CA ILE A 55 -2.93 -9.03 -5.06
C ILE A 55 -2.38 -10.44 -5.32
N ASN A 56 -2.62 -11.39 -4.42
CA ASN A 56 -2.20 -12.78 -4.58
C ASN A 56 -2.76 -13.40 -5.88
N GLU A 57 -4.02 -13.13 -6.18
CA GLU A 57 -4.72 -13.69 -7.34
C GLU A 57 -4.34 -13.00 -8.66
N ASN A 58 -4.17 -11.67 -8.64
CA ASN A 58 -4.04 -10.86 -9.86
C ASN A 58 -2.60 -10.44 -10.18
N ILE A 59 -1.71 -10.42 -9.19
CA ILE A 59 -0.31 -10.01 -9.35
C ILE A 59 0.61 -11.05 -8.67
N PRO A 60 0.57 -12.33 -9.07
CA PRO A 60 1.26 -13.44 -8.36
C PRO A 60 2.79 -13.36 -8.37
N ARG A 61 3.38 -12.45 -9.15
CA ARG A 61 4.83 -12.22 -9.25
C ARG A 61 5.27 -10.89 -8.62
N ASN A 62 4.40 -10.23 -7.86
CA ASN A 62 4.76 -9.02 -7.13
C ASN A 62 5.99 -9.28 -6.23
N LYS A 63 6.84 -8.26 -6.10
CA LYS A 63 8.10 -8.38 -5.34
C LYS A 63 8.01 -7.80 -3.94
N ALA A 64 7.12 -6.84 -3.74
CA ALA A 64 6.80 -6.24 -2.46
C ALA A 64 5.46 -5.51 -2.57
N VAL A 65 4.85 -5.21 -1.42
CA VAL A 65 3.69 -4.31 -1.30
C VAL A 65 4.07 -3.18 -0.34
N ILE A 66 3.63 -1.96 -0.64
CA ILE A 66 3.78 -0.82 0.27
C ILE A 66 2.39 -0.39 0.71
N TRP A 67 2.11 -0.48 2.02
CA TRP A 67 0.89 0.03 2.63
C TRP A 67 1.15 1.40 3.23
N LEU A 68 0.36 2.40 2.85
CA LEU A 68 0.32 3.70 3.51
C LEU A 68 -0.89 3.69 4.45
N THR A 69 -0.67 3.65 5.76
CA THR A 69 -1.75 3.44 6.74
C THR A 69 -1.41 4.11 8.07
N ASP A 70 -2.41 4.30 8.93
CA ASP A 70 -2.24 4.58 10.34
C ASP A 70 -2.14 3.31 11.20
N GLY A 71 -2.28 2.13 10.60
CA GLY A 71 -2.14 0.84 11.28
C GLY A 71 -3.39 0.37 12.01
N TYR A 72 -4.55 1.02 11.79
CA TYR A 72 -5.83 0.56 12.29
C TYR A 72 -6.61 -0.21 11.21
N GLY A 73 -7.10 -1.40 11.57
CA GLY A 73 -7.78 -2.32 10.65
C GLY A 73 -7.85 -3.73 11.21
N ASP A 74 -7.86 -4.73 10.32
CA ASP A 74 -7.79 -6.14 10.68
C ASP A 74 -6.39 -6.74 10.44
N GLU A 75 -6.09 -7.89 11.04
CA GLU A 75 -4.86 -8.59 10.69
C GLU A 75 -5.00 -9.26 9.31
N ILE A 76 -3.96 -9.19 8.46
CA ILE A 76 -3.92 -9.96 7.21
C ILE A 76 -3.77 -11.45 7.55
N LYS A 77 -4.85 -12.20 7.36
CA LYS A 77 -4.91 -13.66 7.54
C LYS A 77 -4.36 -14.42 6.33
N GLU A 78 -4.38 -13.79 5.17
CA GLU A 78 -3.85 -14.37 3.94
C GLU A 78 -2.32 -14.54 3.99
N LYS A 79 -1.84 -15.70 3.53
CA LYS A 79 -0.40 -15.90 3.36
C LYS A 79 0.08 -15.04 2.20
N THR A 80 1.02 -14.15 2.46
CA THR A 80 1.69 -13.37 1.41
C THR A 80 3.07 -13.98 1.12
N ASN A 81 3.36 -14.22 -0.16
CA ASN A 81 4.67 -14.72 -0.61
C ASN A 81 5.65 -13.58 -0.95
N TYR A 82 5.35 -12.39 -0.45
CA TYR A 82 6.09 -11.15 -0.66
C TYR A 82 6.14 -10.40 0.68
N PRO A 83 7.22 -9.63 0.90
CA PRO A 83 7.31 -8.73 2.05
C PRO A 83 6.33 -7.56 1.87
N ILE A 84 5.76 -7.13 2.98
CA ILE A 84 4.97 -5.91 3.06
C ILE A 84 5.81 -4.84 3.76
N ILE A 85 5.84 -3.64 3.18
CA ILE A 85 6.41 -2.44 3.79
C ILE A 85 5.24 -1.61 4.32
N TRP A 86 5.11 -1.57 5.63
CA TRP A 86 4.11 -0.78 6.34
C TRP A 86 4.66 0.62 6.59
N VAL A 87 4.14 1.61 5.89
CA VAL A 87 4.44 3.02 6.14
C VAL A 87 3.36 3.55 7.08
N VAL A 88 3.70 3.60 8.37
CA VAL A 88 2.77 3.93 9.45
C VAL A 88 2.87 5.41 9.79
N THR A 89 1.72 6.07 9.95
CA THR A 89 1.67 7.46 10.41
C THR A 89 2.24 7.60 11.82
N LYS A 90 2.69 8.81 12.18
CA LYS A 90 3.37 9.07 13.46
C LYS A 90 2.55 8.71 14.71
N ASP A 91 1.23 8.81 14.63
CA ASP A 91 0.29 8.53 15.74
C ASP A 91 -0.42 7.18 15.53
N GLY A 92 0.10 6.36 14.62
CA GLY A 92 -0.46 5.07 14.26
C GLY A 92 -0.09 3.93 15.21
N SER A 93 -0.38 2.70 14.77
CA SER A 93 -0.14 1.47 15.51
C SER A 93 0.58 0.42 14.66
N ASP A 94 1.40 -0.43 15.28
CA ASP A 94 2.03 -1.59 14.65
C ASP A 94 1.50 -2.94 15.17
N GLU A 95 0.48 -2.94 16.03
CA GLU A 95 -0.02 -4.14 16.69
C GLU A 95 -0.39 -5.26 15.70
N LEU A 96 -0.99 -4.91 14.57
CA LEU A 96 -1.42 -5.86 13.53
C LEU A 96 -0.25 -6.48 12.74
N MET A 97 0.97 -5.97 12.91
CA MET A 97 2.15 -6.35 12.12
C MET A 97 3.19 -7.12 12.94
N LYS A 98 3.04 -7.21 14.27
CA LYS A 98 4.07 -7.75 15.18
C LYS A 98 4.47 -9.19 14.87
N ASP A 99 3.52 -10.03 14.45
CA ASP A 99 3.78 -11.43 14.15
C ASP A 99 4.31 -11.66 12.72
N ARG A 100 4.33 -10.62 11.88
CA ARG A 100 4.74 -10.69 10.48
C ARG A 100 6.24 -10.43 10.30
N LYS A 101 7.07 -11.38 10.74
CA LYS A 101 8.55 -11.27 10.76
C LYS A 101 9.24 -10.95 9.43
N GLN A 102 8.60 -11.21 8.30
CA GLN A 102 9.11 -10.93 6.96
C GLN A 102 8.82 -9.51 6.47
N ASP A 103 7.96 -8.79 7.20
CA ASP A 103 7.51 -7.44 6.85
C ASP A 103 8.45 -6.38 7.44
N ILE A 104 8.41 -5.19 6.86
CA ILE A 104 9.20 -4.04 7.27
C ILE A 104 8.25 -2.94 7.73
N ILE A 105 8.54 -2.31 8.86
CA ILE A 105 7.75 -1.19 9.39
C ILE A 105 8.58 0.08 9.28
N VAL A 106 8.01 1.10 8.65
CA VAL A 106 8.59 2.43 8.44
C VAL A 106 7.67 3.46 9.07
N TRP A 107 8.12 4.11 10.14
CA TRP A 107 7.36 5.17 10.79
C TRP A 107 7.62 6.52 10.15
N LEU A 108 6.56 7.21 9.74
CA LEU A 108 6.64 8.58 9.25
C LEU A 108 6.95 9.53 10.43
N LYS A 109 8.04 10.27 10.32
CA LYS A 109 8.39 11.32 11.29
C LYS A 109 7.64 12.61 10.95
N LYS A 110 7.29 13.41 11.96
CA LYS A 110 6.79 14.77 11.75
C LYS A 110 7.85 15.57 11.00
N THR A 111 7.57 15.98 9.76
CA THR A 111 8.36 16.99 9.08
C THR A 111 7.99 18.33 9.69
N TYR A 112 8.94 19.00 10.33
CA TYR A 112 8.76 20.38 10.80
C TYR A 112 8.61 21.28 9.57
N ASN A 113 7.35 21.62 9.26
CA ASN A 113 6.91 22.75 8.44
C ASN A 113 5.42 23.00 8.74
N GLU A 114 5.10 23.11 10.03
CA GLU A 114 3.91 23.79 10.55
C GLU A 114 4.30 24.47 11.87
#